data_AF-A0A6H5KAZ9-F1
#
_entry.id   AF-A0A6H5KAZ9-F1
#
_cell.length_a   1.000
_cell.length_b   1.000
_cell.length_c   1.000
_cell.angle_alpha   90.00
_cell.angle_beta   90.00
_cell.angle_gamma   90.00
#
_symmetry.space_group_name_H-M   'P 1'
#
loop_
_entity.id
_entity.type
_entity.pdbx_description
1 polymer ?
#
loop_
_entity_poly.entity_id
_entity_poly.type
_entity_poly.pdbx_seq_one_letter_code
_entity_poly.pdbx_strand_id
1 'polypeptide(L)' 'MYAFVSLERIGGWMCWDASDATAPVFQSYVNSYEEDTAPESGAILPAEYSPTENALLLGAFEESNTLAIFELVV' A
#
# COMPACT_ATOMS: atom_id res chain seq x y z
N MET A 1 -8.96 -8.56 -8.24
CA MET A 1 -7.53 -8.64 -7.87
C MET A 1 -7.04 -7.21 -7.72
N TYR A 2 -6.23 -6.90 -6.71
CA TYR A 2 -5.69 -5.55 -6.51
C TYR A 2 -4.18 -5.53 -6.73
N ALA A 3 -3.67 -4.42 -7.26
CA ALA A 3 -2.25 -4.15 -7.39
C ALA A 3 -1.87 -2.93 -6.55
N PHE A 4 -0.82 -3.07 -5.74
CA PHE A 4 -0.24 -2.01 -4.94
C PHE A 4 1.12 -1.65 -5.54
N VAL A 5 1.33 -0.37 -5.82
CA VAL A 5 2.55 0.15 -6.45
C VAL A 5 3.17 1.19 -5.53
N SER A 6 4.36 0.89 -5.00
CA SER A 6 5.15 1.84 -4.22
C SER A 6 5.81 2.87 -5.13
N LEU A 7 5.89 4.12 -4.65
CA LEU A 7 6.59 5.20 -5.32
C LEU A 7 7.80 5.63 -4.49
N GLU A 8 8.96 5.03 -4.77
CA GLU A 8 10.23 5.24 -4.05
C GLU A 8 10.53 6.73 -3.78
N ARG A 9 10.59 7.56 -4.84
CA ARG A 9 11.06 8.97 -4.72
C ARG A 9 10.00 9.99 -4.32
N ILE A 10 8.73 9.73 -4.62
CA ILE A 10 7.62 10.66 -4.33
C ILE A 10 6.88 10.25 -3.04
N GLY A 11 7.17 9.05 -2.53
CA GLY A 11 6.59 8.46 -1.33
C GLY A 11 5.21 7.85 -1.56
N GLY A 12 4.87 6.92 -0.67
CA GLY A 12 3.54 6.34 -0.59
C GLY A 12 3.22 5.21 -1.57
N TRP A 13 1.93 4.88 -1.63
CA TRP A 13 1.40 3.71 -2.33
C TRP A 13 0.20 4.06 -3.19
N MET A 14 0.21 3.60 -4.44
CA MET A 14 -0.95 3.61 -5.33
C MET A 14 -1.68 2.27 -5.26
N CYS A 15 -3.01 2.31 -5.30
CA CYS A 15 -3.88 1.14 -5.37
C CYS A 15 -4.66 1.12 -6.69
N TRP A 16 -4.69 -0.05 -7.33
CA TRP A 16 -5.42 -0.30 -8.57
C TRP A 16 -6.27 -1.56 -8.43
N ASP A 17 -7.52 -1.50 -8.89
CA ASP A 17 -8.29 -2.70 -9.20
C ASP A 17 -7.78 -3.25 -10.54
N ALA A 18 -7.12 -4.39 -10.47
CA ALA A 18 -6.56 -5.12 -11.60
C ALA A 18 -7.32 -6.43 -11.86
N SER A 19 -8.62 -6.47 -11.57
CA SER A 19 -9.48 -7.61 -11.88
C SER A 19 -9.54 -7.91 -13.38
N ASP A 20 -9.44 -6.87 -14.21
CA ASP A 20 -9.05 -6.98 -15.62
C ASP A 20 -7.61 -6.43 -15.78
N ALA A 21 -6.65 -7.32 -16.00
CA ALA A 21 -5.24 -6.95 -16.13
C ALA A 21 -4.93 -6.12 -17.38
N THR A 22 -5.84 -6.09 -18.37
CA THR A 22 -5.67 -5.29 -19.59
C THR A 22 -6.27 -3.88 -19.47
N ALA A 23 -7.10 -3.66 -18.44
CA ALA A 23 -7.78 -2.40 -18.18
C ALA A 23 -7.86 -2.11 -16.67
N PRO A 24 -6.72 -1.91 -15.97
CA PRO A 24 -6.71 -1.64 -14.54
C PRO A 24 -7.36 -0.29 -14.22
N VAL A 25 -8.11 -0.23 -13.11
CA VAL A 25 -8.82 0.97 -12.64
C VAL A 25 -8.11 1.53 -11.42
N PHE A 26 -7.67 2.79 -11.51
CA PHE A 26 -7.07 3.50 -10.38
C PHE A 26 -8.09 3.67 -9.25
N GLN A 27 -7.69 3.35 -8.02
CA GLN A 27 -8.54 3.45 -6.83
C GLN A 27 -8.11 4.62 -5.96
N SER A 28 -6.84 4.63 -5.55
CA SER A 28 -6.35 5.62 -4.59
C SER A 28 -4.84 5.77 -4.63
N TYR A 29 -4.37 6.87 -4.04
CA TYR A 29 -2.97 7.13 -3.75
C TYR A 29 -2.90 7.73 -2.34
N VAL A 30 -2.06 7.14 -1.49
CA VAL A 30 -1.71 7.70 -0.18
C VAL A 30 -0.26 8.12 -0.25
N ASN A 31 0.00 9.43 -0.11
CA ASN A 31 1.35 9.95 0.05
C ASN A 31 1.74 9.90 1.53
N SER A 32 2.92 9.36 1.82
CA SER A 32 3.48 9.26 3.17
C SER A 32 4.86 9.95 3.28
N TYR A 33 5.27 10.72 2.28
CA TYR A 33 6.67 11.16 2.13
C TYR A 33 7.17 12.02 3.30
N GLU A 34 6.28 12.73 4.01
CA GLU A 34 6.70 13.57 5.14
C GLU A 34 7.14 12.74 6.35
N GLU A 35 6.64 11.51 6.50
CA GLU A 35 6.91 10.61 7.63
C GLU A 35 7.69 9.36 7.25
N ASP A 36 7.34 8.75 6.10
CA ASP A 36 7.82 7.45 5.63
C ASP A 36 8.28 7.56 4.15
N THR A 37 9.60 7.45 3.92
CA THR A 37 10.26 7.71 2.63
C THR A 37 10.88 6.47 2.00
N ALA A 38 10.98 6.45 0.67
CA ALA A 38 11.49 5.31 -0.10
C ALA A 38 10.78 3.97 0.23
N PRO A 39 9.45 3.86 -0.03
CA PRO A 39 8.74 2.59 0.09
C PRO A 39 9.33 1.57 -0.89
N GLU A 40 9.67 0.39 -0.37
CA GLU A 40 10.30 -0.69 -1.12
C GLU A 40 9.34 -1.88 -1.25
N SER A 41 9.36 -2.76 -0.24
CA SER A 41 8.55 -3.97 -0.20
C SER A 41 7.28 -3.76 0.61
N GLY A 42 6.24 -4.52 0.26
CA GLY A 42 4.98 -4.54 0.99
C GLY A 42 4.39 -5.94 1.07
N ALA A 43 3.60 -6.17 2.11
CA ALA A 43 2.83 -7.40 2.28
C ALA A 43 1.38 -7.08 2.67
N ILE A 44 0.45 -7.88 2.18
CA ILE A 44 -0.95 -7.78 2.57
C ILE A 44 -1.23 -8.73 3.73
N LEU A 45 -1.77 -8.19 4.82
CA LEU A 45 -2.38 -8.97 5.89
C LEU A 45 -3.89 -9.10 5.59
N PRO A 46 -4.39 -10.31 5.32
CA PRO A 46 -5.82 -10.53 5.10
C PRO A 46 -6.67 -10.12 6.32
N ALA A 47 -7.90 -9.68 6.05
CA ALA A 47 -8.86 -9.25 7.08
C ALA A 47 -9.08 -10.29 8.20
N GLU A 48 -9.07 -11.60 7.87
CA GLU A 48 -9.24 -12.69 8.83
C GLU A 48 -8.14 -12.76 9.91
N TYR A 49 -6.98 -12.17 9.63
CA TYR A 49 -5.83 -12.10 10.53
C TYR A 49 -5.59 -10.67 11.07
N SER A 50 -6.43 -9.71 10.69
CA SER A 50 -6.27 -8.30 11.05
C SER A 50 -7.01 -7.96 12.36
N PRO A 51 -6.39 -7.17 13.26
CA PRO A 51 -7.06 -6.70 14.47
C PRO A 51 -8.15 -5.65 14.19
N THR A 52 -8.23 -5.10 12.97
CA THR A 52 -9.21 -4.07 12.59
C THR A 52 -10.37 -4.62 11.75
N GLU A 53 -10.39 -5.94 11.49
CA GLU A 53 -11.35 -6.61 10.60
C GLU A 53 -11.26 -6.19 9.12
N ASN A 54 -10.37 -5.26 8.77
CA ASN A 54 -10.05 -4.87 7.39
C ASN A 54 -8.68 -5.43 6.97
N ALA A 55 -8.48 -5.62 5.67
CA ALA A 55 -7.17 -5.99 5.15
C ALA A 55 -6.17 -4.84 5.35
N LEU A 56 -4.90 -5.16 5.62
CA LEU A 56 -3.86 -4.17 5.87
C LEU A 56 -2.73 -4.30 4.85
N LEU A 57 -2.18 -3.18 4.39
CA LEU A 57 -0.91 -3.11 3.67
C LEU A 57 0.20 -2.77 4.68
N LEU A 58 1.14 -3.70 4.84
CA LEU A 58 2.34 -3.54 5.65
C LEU A 58 3.46 -3.06 4.71
N GLY A 59 3.88 -1.80 4.82
CA GLY A 59 4.90 -1.20 3.97
C GLY A 59 6.23 -1.03 4.69
N ALA A 60 7.33 -1.39 4.02
CA ALA A 60 8.69 -1.12 4.47
C ALA A 60 9.30 0.07 3.72
N PHE A 61 9.95 0.96 4.47
CA PHE A 61 10.50 2.22 3.99
C PHE A 61 12.00 2.27 4.27
N GLU A 62 12.82 2.26 3.21
CA GLU A 62 14.26 2.06 3.30
C GLU A 62 14.98 3.28 3.89
N GLU A 63 14.65 4.48 3.43
CA GLU A 63 15.39 5.69 3.79
C GLU A 63 15.00 6.20 5.18
N SER A 64 13.70 6.20 5.50
CA SER A 64 13.22 6.55 6.85
C SER A 64 13.49 5.46 7.89
N ASN A 65 13.82 4.23 7.47
CA ASN A 65 14.01 3.06 8.32
C ASN A 65 12.76 2.73 9.17
N THR A 66 11.57 2.82 8.56
CA THR A 66 10.28 2.62 9.24
C THR A 66 9.45 1.49 8.62
N LEU A 67 8.49 1.00 9.40
CA LEU A 67 7.38 0.18 8.93
C LEU A 67 6.09 0.95 9.16
N ALA A 68 5.27 1.10 8.13
CA ALA A 68 3.95 1.72 8.23
C ALA A 68 2.85 0.73 7.86
N ILE A 69 1.69 0.88 8.47
CA ILE A 69 0.51 0.03 8.26
C ILE A 69 -0.60 0.92 7.70
N PHE A 70 -1.09 0.55 6.52
CA PHE A 70 -2.21 1.23 5.87
C PHE A 70 -3.43 0.31 5.89
N GLU A 71 -4.55 0.83 6.36
CA GLU A 71 -5.81 0.09 6.37
C GLU A 71 -6.53 0.21 5.02
N LEU A 72 -7.03 -0.91 4.51
CA LEU A 72 -7.76 -0.97 3.25
C LEU A 72 -9.27 -0.92 3.54
N VAL A 73 -9.81 0.30 3.58
CA VAL A 73 -11.25 0.55 3.73
C VAL A 73 -11.93 0.74 2.37
N VAL A 74 -13.22 0.42 2.31
CA VAL A 74 -14.09 0.60 1.12
C VAL A 74 -14.68 2.01 1.10
#